data_AF-A0AAP0GJ83-F1
#
_entry.id   AF-A0AAP0GJ83-F1
#
_cell.length_a   1.000
_cell.length_b   1.000
_cell.length_c   1.000
_cell.angle_alpha   90.00
_cell.angle_beta   90.00
_cell.angle_gamma   90.00
#
_symmetry.space_group_name_H-M   'P 1'
#
loop_
_entity.id
_entity.type
_entity.pdbx_description
1 polymer ?
#
loop_
_entity_poly.entity_id
_entity_poly.type
_entity_poly.pdbx_seq_one_letter_code
_entity_poly.pdbx_strand_id
1 'polypeptide(L)'
;MSSSAADAGEELLLFQAAADTDIPLEWGKRTEIMIGVARGLQYLHSEDIIHYNLRSRNVLVTEYYNAKLGGLSLAAKLCCEGTTRHCQPMAYEDPEYKRTGKYCYGLQVLECLTGRHSFSFSDDKIQILVGQVEAGTITVKDIMDPRLEARYASEWFALALRCLADNPDDRPSIGDILPNLKGIT
;
A
#
# COMPACT_ATOMS: atom_id res chain seq x y z
N MET A 1 9.54 41.69 -18.15
CA MET A 1 8.56 41.52 -17.06
C MET A 1 8.36 40.03 -16.89
N SER A 2 8.99 39.45 -15.86
CA SER A 2 8.79 38.05 -15.46
C SER A 2 7.54 37.92 -14.58
N SER A 3 7.18 36.66 -14.29
CA SER A 3 6.13 36.18 -13.37
C SER A 3 4.78 35.89 -14.08
N SER A 4 4.18 34.70 -14.02
CA SER A 4 4.39 33.54 -13.13
C SER A 4 4.15 32.24 -13.89
N ALA A 5 5.14 31.36 -13.93
CA ALA A 5 4.89 29.93 -14.16
C ALA A 5 4.51 29.36 -12.80
N ALA A 6 3.26 28.94 -12.66
CA ALA A 6 2.79 28.25 -11.47
C ALA A 6 3.56 26.91 -11.37
N ASP A 7 4.33 26.83 -10.30
CA ASP A 7 5.00 25.64 -9.79
C ASP A 7 3.95 24.57 -9.49
N ALA A 8 3.81 23.61 -10.40
CA ALA A 8 3.05 22.39 -10.20
C ALA A 8 4.06 21.25 -10.24
N GLY A 9 4.71 20.99 -9.10
CA GLY A 9 5.58 19.84 -8.92
C GLY A 9 4.84 18.57 -9.36
N GLU A 10 5.38 17.88 -10.36
CA GLU A 10 4.77 16.70 -10.94
C GLU A 10 4.68 15.60 -9.86
N GLU A 11 3.45 15.31 -9.43
CA GLU A 11 3.19 14.25 -8.48
C GLU A 11 3.38 12.90 -9.19
N LEU A 12 4.52 12.24 -8.91
CA LEU A 12 4.88 10.98 -9.53
C LEU A 12 4.21 9.81 -8.80
N LEU A 13 3.77 8.80 -9.55
CA LEU A 13 3.27 7.55 -8.97
C LEU A 13 4.41 6.85 -8.21
N LEU A 14 4.05 6.07 -7.19
CA LEU A 14 4.95 5.36 -6.26
C LEU A 14 6.18 4.69 -6.91
N PHE A 15 6.10 4.28 -8.18
CA PHE A 15 7.21 3.71 -8.96
C PHE A 15 7.55 4.42 -10.27
N GLN A 16 6.86 5.51 -10.63
CA GLN A 16 7.29 6.39 -11.72
C GLN A 16 8.45 7.28 -11.25
N ALA A 17 8.43 7.69 -9.98
CA ALA A 17 9.56 8.38 -9.33
C ALA A 17 10.88 7.57 -9.34
N ALA A 18 10.79 6.24 -9.40
CA ALA A 18 11.94 5.33 -9.47
C ALA A 18 12.34 4.96 -10.92
N ALA A 19 11.43 5.14 -11.88
CA ALA A 19 11.65 4.75 -13.28
C ALA A 19 12.34 5.86 -14.09
N ASP A 20 12.07 7.13 -13.79
CA ASP A 20 12.64 8.27 -14.55
C ASP A 20 14.09 8.60 -14.18
N THR A 21 14.64 8.03 -13.09
CA THR A 21 16.00 8.35 -12.63
C THR A 21 17.02 7.23 -12.81
N ASP A 22 16.61 6.05 -13.33
CA ASP A 22 17.41 4.81 -13.40
C ASP A 22 18.01 4.37 -12.03
N ILE A 23 17.63 5.05 -10.94
CA ILE A 23 18.08 4.82 -9.57
C ILE A 23 16.93 4.18 -8.79
N PRO A 24 17.08 2.93 -8.33
CA PRO A 24 16.06 2.27 -7.52
C PRO A 24 15.84 3.01 -6.20
N LEU A 25 14.58 3.07 -5.74
CA LEU A 25 14.30 3.48 -4.36
C LEU A 25 14.92 2.45 -3.41
N GLU A 26 15.88 2.87 -2.60
CA GLU A 26 16.45 2.04 -1.52
C GLU A 26 15.41 1.73 -0.43
N TRP A 27 15.70 0.74 0.41
CA TRP A 27 14.82 0.31 1.50
C TRP A 27 14.34 1.47 2.36
N GLY A 28 15.24 2.36 2.81
CA GLY A 28 14.87 3.50 3.65
C GLY A 28 13.81 4.40 3.00
N LYS A 29 13.94 4.69 1.71
CA LYS A 29 12.95 5.50 0.97
C LYS A 29 11.62 4.76 0.81
N ARG A 30 11.64 3.46 0.49
CA ARG A 30 10.41 2.64 0.43
C ARG A 30 9.71 2.61 1.78
N THR A 31 10.46 2.47 2.87
CA THR A 31 9.95 2.48 4.24
C THR A 31 9.29 3.81 4.58
N GLU A 32 9.95 4.96 4.31
CA GLU A 32 9.38 6.29 4.57
C GLU A 32 8.07 6.51 3.80
N ILE A 33 8.03 6.13 2.52
CA ILE A 33 6.82 6.27 1.72
C ILE A 33 5.69 5.40 2.30
N MET A 34 5.97 4.14 2.63
CA MET A 34 4.95 3.23 3.19
C MET A 34 4.50 3.66 4.58
N ILE A 35 5.38 4.25 5.40
CA ILE A 35 4.99 4.92 6.65
C ILE A 35 4.03 6.09 6.37
N GLY A 36 4.30 6.88 5.33
CA GLY A 36 3.39 7.96 4.90
C GLY A 36 2.01 7.45 4.49
N VAL A 37 1.96 6.38 3.69
CA VAL A 37 0.71 5.72 3.28
C VAL A 37 -0.06 5.21 4.51
N ALA A 38 0.64 4.53 5.43
CA ALA A 38 0.05 4.03 6.67
C ALA A 38 -0.50 5.18 7.53
N ARG A 39 0.23 6.29 7.70
CA ARG A 39 -0.26 7.46 8.43
C ARG A 39 -1.52 8.06 7.79
N GLY A 40 -1.55 8.16 6.46
CA GLY A 40 -2.73 8.63 5.74
C GLY A 40 -3.94 7.73 5.98
N LEU A 41 -3.77 6.41 5.92
CA LEU A 41 -4.84 5.46 6.21
C LEU A 41 -5.27 5.49 7.67
N GLN A 42 -4.33 5.65 8.59
CA GLN A 42 -4.61 5.78 10.02
C GLN A 42 -5.53 6.98 10.28
N TYR A 43 -5.23 8.12 9.65
CA TYR A 43 -6.06 9.31 9.74
C TYR A 43 -7.47 9.09 9.15
N LEU A 44 -7.59 8.46 7.98
CA LEU A 44 -8.91 8.17 7.42
C LEU A 44 -9.71 7.25 8.34
N HIS A 45 -9.08 6.18 8.84
CA HIS A 45 -9.75 5.24 9.74
C HIS A 45 -10.13 5.87 11.09
N SER A 46 -9.38 6.85 11.62
CA SER A 46 -9.79 7.55 12.85
C SER A 46 -11.02 8.42 12.69
N GLU A 47 -11.36 8.79 11.45
CA GLU A 47 -12.56 9.54 11.08
C GLU A 47 -13.71 8.63 10.60
N ASP A 48 -13.57 7.31 10.77
CA ASP A 48 -14.44 6.26 10.24
C ASP A 48 -14.57 6.27 8.71
N ILE A 49 -13.53 6.73 7.99
CA ILE A 49 -13.52 6.81 6.53
C ILE A 49 -12.72 5.64 5.94
N ILE A 50 -13.34 4.90 5.02
CA ILE A 50 -12.66 3.90 4.18
C ILE A 50 -12.35 4.53 2.82
N HIS A 51 -11.14 4.33 2.32
CA HIS A 51 -10.70 4.90 1.03
C HIS A 51 -11.33 4.23 -0.20
N TYR A 52 -11.58 2.91 -0.16
CA TYR A 52 -12.10 2.04 -1.24
C TYR A 52 -11.31 2.00 -2.58
N ASN A 53 -10.38 2.91 -2.79
CA ASN A 53 -9.62 3.05 -4.03
C ASN A 53 -8.12 3.23 -3.77
N LEU A 54 -7.60 2.66 -2.68
CA LEU A 54 -6.19 2.76 -2.40
C LEU A 54 -5.41 1.88 -3.39
N ARG A 55 -4.71 2.53 -4.31
CA ARG A 55 -3.85 1.93 -5.35
C ARG A 55 -2.64 2.83 -5.54
N SER A 56 -1.55 2.31 -6.10
CA SER A 56 -0.30 3.08 -6.29
C SER A 56 -0.48 4.37 -7.08
N ARG A 57 -1.42 4.39 -8.04
CA ARG A 57 -1.75 5.61 -8.80
C ARG A 57 -2.39 6.73 -7.96
N ASN A 58 -2.92 6.37 -6.79
CA ASN A 58 -3.57 7.27 -5.84
C ASN A 58 -2.64 7.53 -4.64
N VAL A 59 -1.39 7.10 -4.69
CA VAL A 59 -0.34 7.50 -3.75
C VAL A 59 0.62 8.42 -4.48
N LEU A 60 0.59 9.68 -4.04
CA LEU A 60 1.40 10.75 -4.59
C LEU A 60 2.65 10.86 -3.73
N VAL A 61 3.82 10.86 -4.36
CA VAL A 61 5.11 10.98 -3.66
C VAL A 61 5.70 12.34 -3.97
N THR A 62 5.93 13.14 -2.92
CA THR A 62 6.59 14.45 -3.04
C THR A 62 8.11 14.31 -3.26
N GLU A 63 8.78 15.41 -3.62
CA GLU A 63 10.25 15.47 -3.77
C GLU A 63 11.03 15.03 -2.52
N TYR A 64 10.41 15.15 -1.34
CA TYR A 64 10.98 14.74 -0.05
C TYR A 64 10.57 13.32 0.37
N TYR A 65 10.08 12.49 -0.56
CA TYR A 65 9.58 11.12 -0.31
C TYR A 65 8.40 11.03 0.68
N ASN A 66 7.72 12.14 0.97
CA ASN A 66 6.48 12.09 1.73
C ASN A 66 5.34 11.60 0.83
N ALA A 67 4.60 10.60 1.33
CA ALA A 67 3.41 10.07 0.66
C ALA A 67 2.16 10.90 1.00
N LYS A 68 1.30 11.12 0.01
CA LYS A 68 -0.03 11.70 0.16
C LYS A 68 -1.07 10.81 -0.51
N LEU A 69 -2.20 10.61 0.16
CA LEU A 69 -3.31 9.81 -0.38
C LEU A 69 -4.21 10.71 -1.25
N GLY A 70 -4.32 10.37 -2.53
CA GLY A 70 -5.25 10.95 -3.49
C GLY A 70 -6.42 10.01 -3.81
N GLY A 71 -7.21 10.31 -4.84
CA GLY A 71 -8.25 9.38 -5.31
C GLY A 71 -9.41 9.11 -4.33
N LEU A 72 -9.74 10.09 -3.49
CA LEU A 72 -10.78 10.03 -2.45
C LEU A 72 -12.22 10.12 -2.97
N SER A 73 -12.44 10.10 -4.29
CA SER A 73 -13.80 10.18 -4.86
C SER A 73 -14.72 9.01 -4.49
N LEU A 74 -14.13 7.87 -4.13
CA LEU A 74 -14.83 6.69 -3.64
C LEU A 74 -14.72 6.53 -2.11
N ALA A 75 -14.04 7.46 -1.42
CA ALA A 75 -13.92 7.37 0.02
C ALA A 75 -15.29 7.61 0.66
N ALA A 76 -15.64 6.76 1.61
CA ALA A 76 -16.95 6.81 2.26
C ALA A 76 -16.80 6.65 3.78
N LYS A 77 -17.68 7.32 4.51
CA LYS A 77 -17.76 7.20 5.96
C LYS A 77 -18.61 5.98 6.31
N LEU A 78 -18.14 5.19 7.26
CA LEU A 78 -18.90 4.10 7.85
C LEU A 78 -20.01 4.68 8.73
N CYS A 79 -21.24 4.21 8.53
CA CYS A 79 -22.38 4.66 9.32
C CYS A 79 -23.21 3.45 9.75
N CYS A 80 -23.80 3.51 10.94
CA CYS A 80 -24.88 2.62 11.33
C CYS A 80 -26.11 2.89 10.45
N GLU A 81 -26.90 1.84 10.17
CA GLU A 81 -28.00 1.83 9.20
C GLU A 81 -28.88 3.10 9.24
N GLY A 82 -29.13 3.70 8.06
CA GLY A 82 -30.17 4.72 7.89
C GLY A 82 -29.71 6.15 7.55
N THR A 83 -28.45 6.41 7.21
CA THR A 83 -27.99 7.77 6.86
C THR A 83 -27.41 7.86 5.43
N THR A 84 -27.95 8.80 4.64
CA THR A 84 -27.49 9.48 3.40
C THR A 84 -26.59 8.79 2.33
N ARG A 85 -26.66 9.32 1.09
CA ARG A 85 -26.06 8.83 -0.18
C ARG A 85 -24.53 8.54 -0.22
N HIS A 86 -23.79 8.76 0.86
CA HIS A 86 -22.34 8.53 0.95
C HIS A 86 -21.92 7.67 2.17
N CYS A 87 -22.88 7.01 2.83
CA CYS A 87 -22.59 5.98 3.83
C CYS A 87 -22.76 4.60 3.21
N GLN A 88 -21.77 3.73 3.42
CA GLN A 88 -21.87 2.30 3.13
C GLN A 88 -22.32 1.58 4.42
N PRO A 89 -23.32 0.68 4.37
CA PRO A 89 -23.64 -0.21 5.48
C PRO A 89 -22.41 -1.03 5.90
N MET A 90 -22.33 -1.46 7.16
CA MET A 90 -21.22 -2.24 7.70
C MET A 90 -20.90 -3.42 6.75
N ALA A 91 -19.78 -3.31 6.04
CA ALA A 91 -19.53 -4.03 4.80
C ALA A 91 -19.00 -5.46 4.99
N TYR A 92 -19.36 -6.16 6.08
CA TYR A 92 -18.75 -7.45 6.44
C TYR A 92 -18.82 -8.53 5.33
N GLU A 93 -19.82 -8.47 4.44
CA GLU A 93 -19.99 -9.41 3.32
C GLU A 93 -19.62 -8.85 1.93
N ASP A 94 -19.13 -7.61 1.84
CA ASP A 94 -18.83 -6.96 0.57
C ASP A 94 -17.45 -7.41 0.01
N PRO A 95 -17.34 -7.88 -1.24
CA PRO A 95 -16.05 -8.05 -1.91
C PRO A 95 -15.17 -6.79 -1.88
N GLU A 96 -15.74 -5.59 -1.81
CA GLU A 96 -15.01 -4.33 -1.60
C GLU A 96 -14.48 -4.18 -0.16
N TYR A 97 -15.08 -4.85 0.83
CA TYR A 97 -14.55 -4.93 2.19
C TYR A 97 -13.33 -5.85 2.29
N LYS A 98 -13.24 -6.90 1.45
CA LYS A 98 -11.97 -7.60 1.25
C LYS A 98 -10.89 -6.64 0.76
N ARG A 99 -11.24 -5.57 0.04
CA ARG A 99 -10.36 -4.46 -0.35
C ARG A 99 -10.39 -3.26 0.60
N THR A 100 -10.52 -3.51 1.91
CA THR A 100 -10.26 -2.50 2.94
C THR A 100 -8.87 -1.87 2.78
N GLY A 101 -8.69 -0.68 3.37
CA GLY A 101 -7.41 0.03 3.36
C GLY A 101 -6.23 -0.84 3.83
N LYS A 102 -6.46 -1.78 4.75
CA LYS A 102 -5.47 -2.76 5.23
C LYS A 102 -5.00 -3.72 4.13
N TYR A 103 -5.92 -4.28 3.33
CA TYR A 103 -5.58 -5.21 2.26
C TYR A 103 -4.89 -4.49 1.10
N CYS A 104 -5.42 -3.32 0.69
CA CYS A 104 -4.78 -2.48 -0.30
C CYS A 104 -3.38 -2.01 0.14
N TYR A 105 -3.16 -1.83 1.44
CA TYR A 105 -1.82 -1.59 1.98
C TYR A 105 -0.90 -2.79 1.75
N GLY A 106 -1.36 -4.02 2.01
CA GLY A 106 -0.61 -5.24 1.73
C GLY A 106 -0.19 -5.39 0.26
N LEU A 107 -1.07 -5.05 -0.68
CA LEU A 107 -0.72 -5.03 -2.11
C LEU A 107 0.40 -4.04 -2.44
N GLN A 108 0.40 -2.86 -1.79
CA GLN A 108 1.47 -1.88 -1.97
C GLN A 108 2.78 -2.32 -1.33
N VAL A 109 2.73 -3.03 -0.18
CA VAL A 109 3.92 -3.64 0.42
C VAL A 109 4.52 -4.68 -0.54
N LEU A 110 3.70 -5.53 -1.19
CA LEU A 110 4.19 -6.47 -2.22
C LEU A 110 4.77 -5.74 -3.44
N GLU A 111 4.13 -4.66 -3.89
CA GLU A 111 4.63 -3.83 -4.98
C GLU A 111 6.00 -3.23 -4.63
N CYS A 112 6.15 -2.70 -3.41
CA CYS A 112 7.42 -2.21 -2.88
C CYS A 112 8.47 -3.31 -2.69
N LEU A 113 8.10 -4.53 -2.34
CA LEU A 113 9.05 -5.64 -2.23
C LEU A 113 9.57 -6.08 -3.60
N THR A 114 8.66 -6.24 -4.55
CA THR A 114 8.93 -6.91 -5.84
C THR A 114 9.32 -5.95 -6.96
N GLY A 115 9.02 -4.66 -6.83
CA GLY A 115 9.11 -3.69 -7.92
C GLY A 115 8.12 -3.96 -9.05
N ARG A 116 7.12 -4.84 -8.86
CA ARG A 116 6.11 -5.21 -9.86
C ARG A 116 4.76 -4.61 -9.47
N HIS A 117 4.09 -3.96 -10.42
CA HIS A 117 2.81 -3.28 -10.17
C HIS A 117 1.76 -4.19 -9.49
N SER A 118 1.02 -3.64 -8.51
CA SER A 118 -0.06 -4.28 -7.74
C SER A 118 -1.12 -5.00 -8.57
N PHE A 119 -1.47 -4.53 -9.77
CA PHE A 119 -2.39 -5.23 -10.68
C PHE A 119 -1.85 -6.58 -11.15
N SER A 120 -0.56 -6.84 -11.00
CA SER A 120 0.06 -8.14 -11.27
C SER A 120 -0.34 -9.20 -10.24
N PHE A 121 -0.84 -8.80 -9.06
CA PHE A 121 -1.19 -9.68 -7.95
C PHE A 121 -2.72 -9.82 -7.84
N SER A 122 -3.28 -10.83 -8.51
CA SER A 122 -4.62 -11.34 -8.18
C SER A 122 -4.55 -12.28 -6.97
N ASP A 123 -5.67 -12.52 -6.30
CA ASP A 123 -5.75 -13.45 -5.17
C ASP A 123 -5.13 -14.81 -5.52
N ASP A 124 -5.51 -15.41 -6.65
CA ASP A 124 -4.93 -16.69 -7.12
C ASP A 124 -3.41 -16.64 -7.27
N LYS A 125 -2.87 -15.53 -7.79
CA LYS A 125 -1.43 -15.37 -7.98
C LYS A 125 -0.71 -15.20 -6.65
N ILE A 126 -1.31 -14.50 -5.70
CA ILE A 126 -0.78 -14.36 -4.33
C ILE A 126 -0.76 -15.74 -3.67
N GLN A 127 -1.83 -16.51 -3.76
CA GLN A 127 -1.90 -17.86 -3.18
C GLN A 127 -0.87 -18.82 -3.79
N ILE A 128 -0.69 -18.78 -5.13
CA ILE A 128 0.37 -19.54 -5.80
C ILE A 128 1.76 -19.10 -5.31
N LEU A 129 2.01 -17.79 -5.23
CA LEU A 129 3.28 -17.24 -4.76
C LEU A 129 3.60 -17.69 -3.32
N VAL A 130 2.62 -17.60 -2.43
CA VAL A 130 2.72 -18.05 -1.03
C VAL A 130 3.03 -19.54 -0.99
N GLY A 131 2.26 -20.36 -1.69
CA GLY A 131 2.48 -21.81 -1.73
C GLY A 131 3.86 -22.20 -2.27
N GLN A 132 4.39 -21.48 -3.27
CA GLN A 132 5.75 -21.72 -3.78
C GLN A 132 6.84 -21.37 -2.78
N VAL A 133 6.66 -20.29 -1.99
CA VAL A 133 7.59 -19.89 -0.93
C VAL A 133 7.53 -20.90 0.24
N GLU A 134 6.34 -21.30 0.67
CA GLU A 134 6.14 -22.28 1.75
C GLU A 134 6.68 -23.67 1.38
N ALA A 135 6.50 -24.08 0.13
CA ALA A 135 7.06 -25.32 -0.40
C ALA A 135 8.59 -25.25 -0.62
N GLY A 136 9.22 -24.09 -0.44
CA GLY A 136 10.65 -23.88 -0.70
C GLY A 136 11.04 -23.99 -2.17
N THR A 137 10.08 -23.92 -3.08
CA THR A 137 10.31 -23.96 -4.54
C THR A 137 10.93 -22.65 -5.03
N ILE A 138 10.56 -21.54 -4.39
CA ILE A 138 11.19 -20.23 -4.56
C ILE A 138 11.47 -19.65 -3.18
N THR A 139 12.38 -18.68 -3.13
CA THR A 139 12.64 -17.88 -1.95
C THR A 139 12.07 -16.47 -2.15
N VAL A 140 11.91 -15.72 -1.05
CA VAL A 140 11.52 -14.30 -1.11
C VAL A 140 12.53 -13.48 -1.93
N LYS A 141 13.80 -13.89 -1.96
CA LYS A 141 14.85 -13.26 -2.75
C LYS A 141 14.63 -13.42 -4.26
N ASP A 142 13.93 -14.46 -4.70
CA ASP A 142 13.68 -14.69 -6.14
C ASP A 142 12.58 -13.78 -6.70
N ILE A 143 11.77 -13.18 -5.84
CA ILE A 143 10.60 -12.37 -6.22
C ILE A 143 10.81 -10.88 -5.96
N MET A 144 11.77 -10.53 -5.09
CA MET A 144 12.06 -9.14 -4.75
C MET A 144 12.65 -8.37 -5.92
N ASP A 145 12.58 -7.04 -5.86
CA ASP A 145 13.26 -6.16 -6.80
C ASP A 145 14.77 -6.49 -6.80
N PRO A 146 15.35 -6.95 -7.93
CA PRO A 146 16.74 -7.40 -7.98
C PRO A 146 17.75 -6.28 -7.70
N ARG A 147 17.30 -5.03 -7.69
CA ARG A 147 18.11 -3.85 -7.38
C ARG A 147 18.22 -3.59 -5.88
N LEU A 148 17.52 -4.34 -5.03
CA LEU A 148 17.55 -4.23 -3.57
C LEU A 148 18.43 -5.30 -2.93
N GLU A 149 19.00 -4.99 -1.77
CA GLU A 149 19.65 -5.98 -0.91
C GLU A 149 18.62 -6.86 -0.21
N ALA A 150 18.88 -8.17 -0.07
CA ALA A 150 17.91 -9.11 0.50
C ALA A 150 17.68 -8.98 2.02
N ARG A 151 18.30 -8.00 2.69
CA ARG A 151 18.35 -7.85 4.16
C ARG A 151 16.98 -7.82 4.84
N TYR A 152 15.99 -7.20 4.20
CA TYR A 152 14.66 -6.97 4.77
C TYR A 152 13.53 -7.69 4.02
N ALA A 153 13.89 -8.54 3.05
CA ALA A 153 12.93 -9.10 2.11
C ALA A 153 11.87 -9.95 2.81
N SER A 154 12.29 -10.79 3.77
CA SER A 154 11.41 -11.68 4.51
C SER A 154 10.42 -10.93 5.40
N GLU A 155 10.85 -9.85 6.05
CA GLU A 155 10.04 -9.01 6.93
C GLU A 155 8.98 -8.24 6.14
N TRP A 156 9.36 -7.67 4.99
CA TRP A 156 8.42 -7.03 4.06
C TRP A 156 7.40 -8.03 3.52
N PHE A 157 7.84 -9.24 3.17
CA PHE A 157 6.95 -10.28 2.68
C PHE A 157 5.97 -10.74 3.77
N ALA A 158 6.46 -11.01 4.98
CA ALA A 158 5.61 -11.39 6.11
C ALA A 158 4.58 -10.32 6.46
N LEU A 159 4.97 -9.03 6.43
CA LEU A 159 4.04 -7.92 6.62
C LEU A 159 2.96 -7.88 5.53
N ALA A 160 3.36 -8.03 4.26
CA ALA A 160 2.43 -8.08 3.15
C ALA A 160 1.39 -9.19 3.34
N LEU A 161 1.82 -10.42 3.65
CA LEU A 161 0.91 -11.56 3.83
C LEU A 161 -0.07 -11.36 4.98
N ARG A 162 0.38 -10.79 6.11
CA ARG A 162 -0.53 -10.44 7.22
C ARG A 162 -1.60 -9.43 6.80
N CYS A 163 -1.25 -8.46 5.96
CA CYS A 163 -2.20 -7.47 5.44
C CYS A 163 -3.16 -8.09 4.41
N LEU A 164 -2.72 -9.12 3.69
CA LEU A 164 -3.47 -9.80 2.63
C LEU A 164 -4.27 -11.02 3.11
N ALA A 165 -4.36 -11.25 4.43
CA ALA A 165 -5.13 -12.35 4.99
C ALA A 165 -6.57 -12.38 4.46
N ASP A 166 -7.07 -13.58 4.13
CA ASP A 166 -8.40 -13.75 3.54
C ASP A 166 -9.50 -13.23 4.48
N ASN A 167 -9.36 -13.53 5.77
CA ASN A 167 -10.22 -13.02 6.83
C ASN A 167 -9.80 -11.56 7.20
N PRO A 168 -10.70 -10.57 7.05
CA PRO A 168 -10.41 -9.18 7.38
C PRO A 168 -10.00 -8.93 8.83
N ASP A 169 -10.47 -9.75 9.77
CA ASP A 169 -10.20 -9.60 11.20
C ASP A 169 -8.77 -10.05 11.57
N ASP A 170 -8.16 -10.92 10.76
CA ASP A 170 -6.78 -11.36 10.94
C ASP A 170 -5.76 -10.29 10.46
N ARG A 171 -6.24 -9.26 9.74
CA ARG A 171 -5.39 -8.19 9.21
C ARG A 171 -5.05 -7.17 10.31
N PRO A 172 -3.76 -6.84 10.48
CA PRO A 172 -3.33 -5.90 11.51
C PRO A 172 -4.00 -4.52 11.32
N SER A 173 -4.27 -3.83 12.42
CA SER A 173 -4.67 -2.43 12.31
C SER A 173 -3.51 -1.62 11.74
N ILE A 174 -3.82 -0.50 11.07
CA ILE A 174 -2.77 0.38 10.55
C ILE A 174 -1.87 0.91 11.69
N GLY A 175 -2.44 1.07 12.90
CA GLY A 175 -1.67 1.42 14.10
C GLY A 175 -0.62 0.37 14.48
N ASP A 176 -0.93 -0.92 14.30
CA ASP A 176 0.00 -2.03 14.60
C ASP A 176 1.08 -2.19 13.51
N ILE A 177 0.80 -1.74 12.29
CA ILE A 177 1.73 -1.82 11.16
C ILE A 177 2.89 -0.82 11.33
N LEU A 178 2.61 0.40 11.81
CA LEU A 178 3.60 1.48 11.88
C LEU A 178 4.85 1.15 12.73
N PRO A 179 4.74 0.59 13.95
CA PRO A 179 5.92 0.16 14.71
C PRO A 179 6.74 -0.91 14.00
N ASN A 180 6.07 -1.84 13.32
CA ASN A 180 6.72 -2.93 12.59
C ASN A 180 7.54 -2.38 11.41
N LEU A 181 7.00 -1.44 10.62
CA LEU A 181 7.76 -0.84 9.50
C LEU A 181 9.03 -0.13 9.93
N LYS A 182 9.00 0.58 11.07
CA LYS A 182 10.17 1.30 11.58
C LYS A 182 11.31 0.36 11.97
N GLY A 183 11.01 -0.90 12.27
CA GLY A 183 12.01 -1.93 12.55
C GLY A 183 12.58 -2.61 11.29
N ILE A 184 12.06 -2.30 10.10
CA ILE A 184 12.38 -2.95 8.83
C ILE A 184 13.08 -1.94 7.89
N THR A 185 14.21 -1.40 8.34
CA THR A 185 15.05 -0.43 7.61
C THR A 185 16.44 -0.38 8.21
#